data_AF-A0A7S0NK98-F1
#
_entry.id   AF-A0A7S0NK98-F1
#
_cell.length_a   1.000
_cell.length_b   1.000
_cell.length_c   1.000
_cell.angle_alpha   90.00
_cell.angle_beta   90.00
_cell.angle_gamma   90.00
#
_symmetry.space_group_name_H-M   'P 1'
#
loop_
_entity.id
_entity.type
_entity.pdbx_description
1 polymer ?
#
loop_
_entity_poly.entity_id
_entity_poly.type
_entity_poly.pdbx_seq_one_letter_code
_entity_poly.pdbx_strand_id
1 'polypeptide(L)'
;RGGALPPRGGAGGLIVATPEKANDLVTRLVAEDRIHELACVVVDELHMVQDVSRGSTVELMLTKLMHAAAESSYGGDASMHEYSGSPEVGARGKGENEDDHKAVNLASPLSGASSERDPAAAPPPLQVIGMSATLPNLDALARWLGDAALFETDFRPVPLRSHVVVGDRAYPVPEREAIEFLDAHDDPLDAGGARDLLNPSASRSNGTTSSAPAGRTELDAVEALASETARRGGGGVIVFCAARFQCEMVARALSQRLRVPGADTETNAPLASLVEDIRRVTGDEPTVNRSDSTANRADSTNKTLAECASLGVAWHHAGLHPEARTLVERGFRENSIQVICCTTTMATGVNLPASRVVIHGAYQYRKGGRGHALIGSRDLQQMVGRAGRAGFATLGEAFVIAPKPNEIDWCSIRVPSNGQPRDRAAVARELGRRLVSSGDALSSRIAKEGMRRVMLDAVACGLANTPREIRRYVSRTLLAALNDFQDVVAADATAALAWLARGGVTVW
;
A
#
# COMPACT_ATOMS: atom_id res chain seq x y z
N ARG A 1 -2.74 23.99 9.49
CA ARG A 1 -3.04 23.69 8.06
C ARG A 1 -2.15 24.58 7.20
N GLY A 2 -1.48 24.03 6.19
CA GLY A 2 -0.84 24.83 5.13
C GLY A 2 0.63 25.20 5.33
N GLY A 3 1.54 24.23 5.18
CA GLY A 3 2.91 24.42 4.66
C GLY A 3 3.90 25.36 5.35
N ALA A 4 3.51 26.14 6.35
CA ALA A 4 4.43 26.96 7.13
C ALA A 4 5.37 26.03 7.91
N LEU A 5 6.67 26.36 7.86
CA LEU A 5 7.63 25.70 8.74
C LEU A 5 7.31 26.05 10.19
N PRO A 6 7.56 25.14 11.15
CA PRO A 6 7.50 25.47 12.56
C PRO A 6 8.37 26.71 12.86
N PRO A 7 7.97 27.56 13.82
CA PRO A 7 8.81 28.65 14.29
C PRO A 7 10.19 28.15 14.75
N ARG A 8 11.24 28.93 14.47
CA ARG A 8 12.59 28.62 14.97
C ARG A 8 12.59 28.60 16.50
N GLY A 9 13.27 27.61 17.10
CA GLY A 9 13.38 27.48 18.55
C GLY A 9 12.09 27.06 19.28
N GLY A 10 11.07 26.56 18.55
CA GLY A 10 9.88 26.00 19.17
C GLY A 10 10.16 24.73 19.98
N ALA A 11 9.20 24.30 20.81
CA ALA A 11 9.33 23.18 21.76
C ALA A 11 9.46 21.77 21.12
N GLY A 12 9.84 21.67 19.85
CA GLY A 12 9.77 20.43 19.05
C GLY A 12 8.32 20.03 18.74
N GLY A 13 8.15 19.02 17.87
CA GLY A 13 6.82 18.52 17.51
C GLY A 13 6.85 17.40 16.48
N LEU A 14 5.69 16.78 16.27
CA LEU A 14 5.47 15.77 15.24
C LEU A 14 4.75 16.39 14.04
N ILE A 15 5.31 16.23 12.83
CA ILE A 15 4.69 16.66 11.58
C ILE A 15 4.22 15.42 10.82
N VAL A 16 2.92 15.33 10.54
CA VAL A 16 2.35 14.30 9.67
C VAL A 16 1.99 14.93 8.33
N ALA A 17 2.53 14.39 7.24
CA ALA A 17 2.42 14.96 5.91
C ALA A 17 2.33 13.86 4.84
N THR A 18 1.65 14.14 3.74
CA THR A 18 1.73 13.29 2.53
C THR A 18 3.10 13.45 1.87
N PRO A 19 3.55 12.52 1.00
CA PRO A 19 4.85 12.62 0.33
C PRO A 19 5.09 13.95 -0.39
N GLU A 20 4.06 14.53 -1.02
CA GLU A 20 4.16 15.82 -1.71
C GLU A 20 4.40 16.95 -0.72
N LYS A 21 3.66 16.94 0.39
CA LYS A 21 3.77 17.98 1.42
C LYS A 21 5.07 17.87 2.21
N ALA A 22 5.55 16.65 2.42
CA ALA A 22 6.84 16.38 3.02
C ALA A 22 7.99 16.83 2.09
N ASN A 23 7.91 16.57 0.79
CA ASN A 23 8.86 17.06 -0.20
C ASN A 23 8.93 18.60 -0.25
N ASP A 24 7.77 19.28 -0.18
CA ASP A 24 7.74 20.74 -0.07
C ASP A 24 8.46 21.23 1.20
N LEU A 25 8.22 20.56 2.33
CA LEU A 25 8.79 20.92 3.62
C LEU A 25 10.31 20.72 3.63
N VAL A 26 10.79 19.58 3.13
CA VAL A 26 12.24 19.32 2.97
C VAL A 26 12.87 20.37 2.06
N THR A 27 12.25 20.71 0.93
CA THR A 27 12.74 21.76 0.03
C THR A 27 12.91 23.10 0.74
N ARG A 28 11.94 23.50 1.58
CA ARG A 28 12.01 24.76 2.34
C ARG A 28 13.06 24.71 3.44
N LEU A 29 13.18 23.59 4.15
CA LEU A 29 14.20 23.41 5.17
C LEU A 29 15.61 23.46 4.57
N VAL A 30 15.80 22.88 3.38
CA VAL A 30 17.07 23.00 2.63
C VAL A 30 17.34 24.46 2.29
N ALA A 31 16.37 25.16 1.69
CA ALA A 31 16.54 26.54 1.25
C ALA A 31 16.81 27.53 2.40
N GLU A 32 16.27 27.26 3.59
CA GLU A 32 16.48 28.09 4.79
C GLU A 32 17.67 27.65 5.66
N ASP A 33 18.43 26.62 5.24
CA ASP A 33 19.50 25.97 6.00
C ASP A 33 19.07 25.48 7.40
N ARG A 34 17.94 24.78 7.44
CA ARG A 34 17.27 24.31 8.68
C ARG A 34 17.08 22.80 8.73
N ILE A 35 17.74 22.04 7.84
CA ILE A 35 17.65 20.57 7.86
C ILE A 35 18.16 19.99 9.18
N HIS A 36 19.13 20.64 9.81
CA HIS A 36 19.66 20.28 11.13
C HIS A 36 18.62 20.34 12.27
N GLU A 37 17.47 20.99 12.06
CA GLU A 37 16.36 21.00 13.02
C GLU A 37 15.57 19.67 13.04
N LEU A 38 15.74 18.82 12.02
CA LEU A 38 15.08 17.51 11.96
C LEU A 38 15.90 16.46 12.71
N ALA A 39 15.31 15.87 13.75
CA ALA A 39 15.91 14.76 14.48
C ALA A 39 15.62 13.39 13.81
N CYS A 40 14.42 13.21 13.28
CA CYS A 40 13.96 11.94 12.73
C CYS A 40 12.95 12.14 11.60
N VAL A 41 13.05 11.32 10.55
CA VAL A 41 12.04 11.19 9.49
C VAL A 41 11.58 9.74 9.40
N VAL A 42 10.28 9.54 9.58
CA VAL A 42 9.63 8.24 9.41
C VAL A 42 8.91 8.22 8.07
N VAL A 43 9.26 7.29 7.19
CA VAL A 43 8.56 7.05 5.93
C VAL A 43 7.76 5.77 6.06
N ASP A 44 6.45 5.95 6.27
CA ASP A 44 5.49 4.85 6.23
C ASP A 44 5.21 4.44 4.77
N GLU A 45 4.91 3.16 4.55
CA GLU A 45 4.63 2.58 3.23
C GLU A 45 5.74 2.85 2.19
N LEU A 46 7.02 2.70 2.57
CA LEU A 46 8.18 3.03 1.73
C LEU A 46 8.20 2.31 0.37
N HIS A 47 7.54 1.15 0.22
CA HIS A 47 7.31 0.51 -1.09
C HIS A 47 6.58 1.39 -2.10
N MET A 48 5.90 2.44 -1.66
CA MET A 48 5.29 3.47 -2.52
C MET A 48 6.31 4.24 -3.35
N VAL A 49 7.62 4.12 -3.07
CA VAL A 49 8.69 4.63 -3.96
C VAL A 49 8.58 4.07 -5.39
N GLN A 50 7.94 2.90 -5.55
CA GLN A 50 7.69 2.27 -6.85
C GLN A 50 6.34 2.66 -7.48
N ASP A 51 5.53 3.49 -6.82
CA ASP A 51 4.22 3.91 -7.32
C ASP A 51 4.32 4.84 -8.54
N VAL A 52 3.38 4.74 -9.49
CA VAL A 52 3.40 5.55 -10.74
C VAL A 52 3.14 7.03 -10.46
N SER A 53 2.32 7.33 -9.46
CA SER A 53 1.87 8.70 -9.21
C SER A 53 2.79 9.45 -8.25
N ARG A 54 3.35 8.75 -7.25
CA ARG A 54 4.02 9.39 -6.11
C ARG A 54 5.46 8.91 -5.90
N GLY A 55 5.88 7.83 -6.55
CA GLY A 55 7.16 7.19 -6.28
C GLY A 55 8.38 8.10 -6.51
N SER A 56 8.39 8.83 -7.63
CA SER A 56 9.47 9.79 -7.92
C SER A 56 9.56 10.94 -6.92
N THR A 57 8.44 11.31 -6.29
CA THR A 57 8.41 12.36 -5.26
C THR A 57 9.01 11.85 -3.94
N VAL A 58 8.72 10.61 -3.54
CA VAL A 58 9.33 9.97 -2.37
C VAL A 58 10.84 9.82 -2.56
N GLU A 59 11.25 9.31 -3.71
CA GLU A 59 12.66 9.13 -4.07
C GLU A 59 13.42 10.46 -4.03
N LEU A 60 12.85 11.51 -4.63
CA LEU A 60 13.44 12.85 -4.66
C LEU A 60 13.52 13.50 -3.27
N MET A 61 12.47 13.37 -2.47
CA MET A 61 12.45 13.89 -1.09
C MET A 61 13.57 13.27 -0.26
N LEU A 62 13.68 11.94 -0.27
CA LEU A 62 14.71 11.22 0.49
C LEU A 62 16.11 11.52 -0.03
N THR A 63 16.30 11.62 -1.35
CA THR A 63 17.58 12.01 -1.95
C THR A 63 18.04 13.39 -1.43
N LYS A 64 17.15 14.39 -1.44
CA LYS A 64 17.46 15.74 -0.92
C LYS A 64 17.77 15.74 0.57
N LEU A 65 16.94 15.06 1.34
CA LEU A 65 17.07 14.95 2.80
C LEU A 65 18.41 14.34 3.17
N MET A 66 18.72 13.17 2.60
CA MET A 66 19.98 12.48 2.84
C MET A 66 21.16 13.31 2.36
N HIS A 67 21.04 13.96 1.18
CA HIS A 67 22.08 14.86 0.65
C HIS A 67 22.44 15.97 1.65
N ALA A 68 21.45 16.77 2.01
CA ALA A 68 21.60 17.91 2.89
C ALA A 68 22.10 17.51 4.29
N ALA A 69 21.56 16.43 4.88
CA ALA A 69 21.94 15.98 6.22
C ALA A 69 23.42 15.61 6.33
N ALA A 70 24.01 14.99 5.29
CA ALA A 70 25.44 14.67 5.35
C ALA A 70 26.32 15.90 5.10
N GLU A 71 25.92 16.87 4.26
CA GLU A 71 26.71 18.11 4.09
C GLU A 71 26.73 18.94 5.39
N SER A 72 25.62 19.01 6.12
CA SER A 72 25.57 19.66 7.44
C SER A 72 26.48 18.99 8.48
N SER A 73 26.76 17.69 8.33
CA SER A 73 27.66 16.95 9.22
C SER A 73 29.15 17.19 8.92
N TYR A 74 29.50 17.60 7.69
CA TYR A 74 30.87 17.90 7.27
C TYR A 74 31.26 19.39 7.41
N GLY A 75 30.29 20.30 7.56
CA GLY A 75 30.51 21.75 7.65
C GLY A 75 31.17 22.26 8.92
N GLY A 76 31.47 21.39 9.90
CA GLY A 76 32.12 21.76 11.17
C GLY A 76 33.63 21.96 11.09
N ASP A 77 34.30 21.56 10.01
CA ASP A 77 35.78 21.49 9.96
C ASP A 77 36.41 22.21 8.74
N ALA A 78 35.69 23.19 8.17
CA ALA A 78 36.16 23.97 7.01
C ALA A 78 37.18 25.07 7.36
N SER A 79 38.06 24.84 8.34
CA SER A 79 39.12 25.78 8.73
C SER A 79 40.53 25.19 8.73
N MET A 80 40.83 24.24 7.84
CA MET A 80 42.21 23.96 7.45
C MET A 80 42.20 23.28 6.09
N HIS A 81 42.64 23.98 5.04
CA HIS A 81 43.38 23.40 3.91
C HIS A 81 43.82 24.52 2.93
N GLU A 82 44.74 25.36 3.40
CA GLU A 82 45.85 25.82 2.54
C GLU A 82 47.14 25.28 3.15
N TYR A 83 47.60 24.12 2.68
CA TYR A 83 49.04 23.85 2.66
C TYR A 83 49.35 22.91 1.50
N SER A 84 50.18 23.43 0.60
CA SER A 84 50.81 22.75 -0.52
C SER A 84 51.60 21.52 -0.06
N GLY A 85 51.32 20.37 -0.66
CA GLY A 85 52.15 19.19 -0.52
C GLY A 85 53.45 19.30 -1.32
N SER A 86 54.55 18.87 -0.71
CA SER A 86 55.73 18.31 -1.40
C SER A 86 55.97 16.90 -0.86
N PRO A 87 56.46 15.95 -1.67
CA PRO A 87 56.44 14.54 -1.34
C PRO A 87 57.71 14.11 -0.61
N GLU A 88 57.57 13.31 0.46
CA GLU A 88 58.67 12.50 0.96
C GLU A 88 58.28 11.03 1.15
N VAL A 89 59.29 10.21 0.93
CA VAL A 89 59.27 8.79 0.66
C VAL A 89 59.53 7.99 1.94
N GLY A 90 58.74 6.93 2.14
CA GLY A 90 59.20 5.66 2.70
C GLY A 90 59.11 5.48 4.22
N ALA A 91 58.34 4.48 4.65
CA ALA A 91 58.88 3.30 5.32
C ALA A 91 57.77 2.30 5.68
N ARG A 92 58.09 1.02 5.46
CA ARG A 92 57.32 -0.17 5.85
C ARG A 92 57.20 -0.29 7.37
N GLY A 93 56.05 -0.79 7.83
CA GLY A 93 55.89 -1.39 9.16
C GLY A 93 54.72 -2.37 9.17
N LYS A 94 55.03 -3.66 9.29
CA LYS A 94 54.08 -4.76 9.52
C LYS A 94 53.56 -4.74 10.97
N GLY A 95 52.35 -5.21 11.19
CA GLY A 95 51.82 -5.58 12.50
C GLY A 95 50.42 -6.16 12.39
N GLU A 96 50.35 -7.49 12.36
CA GLU A 96 49.14 -8.30 12.60
C GLU A 96 48.84 -8.37 14.11
N ASN A 97 47.56 -8.51 14.46
CA ASN A 97 46.96 -9.25 15.61
C ASN A 97 45.56 -8.65 15.89
N GLU A 98 44.48 -9.37 15.62
CA GLU A 98 43.84 -10.45 16.40
C GLU A 98 42.65 -9.91 17.22
N ASP A 99 41.51 -10.55 16.96
CA ASP A 99 40.30 -10.74 17.76
C ASP A 99 40.08 -9.89 19.01
N ASP A 100 38.93 -9.20 19.04
CA ASP A 100 38.22 -8.99 20.31
C ASP A 100 36.71 -8.92 20.08
N HIS A 101 36.03 -9.99 20.51
CA HIS A 101 34.60 -10.03 20.75
C HIS A 101 34.21 -8.94 21.76
N LYS A 102 33.30 -8.03 21.41
CA LYS A 102 32.59 -7.21 22.41
C LYS A 102 31.09 -7.29 22.23
N ALA A 103 30.48 -7.76 23.31
CA ALA A 103 29.07 -8.00 23.54
C ALA A 103 28.19 -6.77 23.28
N VAL A 104 27.04 -7.02 22.67
CA VAL A 104 25.93 -6.07 22.52
C VAL A 104 25.25 -5.93 23.88
N ASN A 105 25.39 -4.77 24.51
CA ASN A 105 24.61 -4.43 25.71
C ASN A 105 23.21 -4.00 25.27
N LEU A 106 22.25 -4.94 25.36
CA LEU A 106 20.83 -4.65 25.36
C LEU A 106 20.40 -4.15 26.76
N ALA A 107 19.56 -3.12 26.74
CA ALA A 107 18.75 -2.57 27.84
C ALA A 107 19.44 -1.60 28.83
N SER A 108 18.93 -0.36 28.82
CA SER A 108 18.80 0.46 30.02
C SER A 108 17.44 1.20 29.94
N PRO A 109 16.64 1.22 31.02
CA PRO A 109 15.29 1.76 30.99
C PRO A 109 15.30 3.29 31.01
N LEU A 110 14.34 3.89 30.30
CA LEU A 110 14.02 5.32 30.34
C LEU A 110 13.62 5.73 31.77
N SER A 111 14.55 6.27 32.54
CA SER A 111 14.25 7.10 33.71
C SER A 111 14.43 8.57 33.32
N GLY A 112 13.37 9.36 33.49
CA GLY A 112 13.38 10.79 33.25
C GLY A 112 14.48 11.48 34.05
N ALA A 113 15.43 12.08 33.33
CA ALA A 113 16.34 13.08 33.84
C ALA A 113 16.23 14.29 32.93
N SER A 114 15.78 15.40 33.52
CA SER A 114 16.00 16.74 33.00
C SER A 114 17.51 16.97 32.89
N SER A 115 18.09 16.56 31.76
CA SER A 115 19.46 16.87 31.39
C SER A 115 19.45 18.25 30.74
N GLU A 116 20.03 19.23 31.42
CA GLU A 116 20.59 20.41 30.75
C GLU A 116 21.43 19.90 29.57
N ARG A 117 21.05 20.27 28.36
CA ARG A 117 21.80 19.90 27.15
C ARG A 117 23.07 20.72 27.14
N ASP A 118 24.21 20.04 27.12
CA ASP A 118 25.52 20.63 26.92
C ASP A 118 25.50 21.41 25.58
N PRO A 119 25.63 22.74 25.58
CA PRO A 119 25.48 23.56 24.37
C PRO A 119 26.61 23.34 23.34
N ALA A 120 27.62 22.54 23.66
CA ALA A 120 28.73 22.18 22.79
C ALA A 120 28.57 20.81 22.08
N ALA A 121 27.53 20.02 22.40
CA ALA A 121 27.32 18.74 21.73
C ALA A 121 26.67 18.96 20.36
N ALA A 122 27.35 18.53 19.28
CA ALA A 122 26.78 18.53 17.95
C ALA A 122 25.41 17.81 17.94
N PRO A 123 24.39 18.35 17.26
CA PRO A 123 23.10 17.68 17.19
C PRO A 123 23.28 16.26 16.63
N PRO A 124 22.56 15.27 17.16
CA PRO A 124 22.66 13.90 16.66
C PRO A 124 22.32 13.88 15.16
N PRO A 125 22.97 13.01 14.37
CA PRO A 125 22.71 12.90 12.95
C PRO A 125 21.24 12.54 12.71
N LEU A 126 20.67 13.08 11.64
CA LEU A 126 19.29 12.81 11.25
C LEU A 126 19.04 11.30 11.12
N GLN A 127 18.07 10.79 11.87
CA GLN A 127 17.63 9.41 11.75
C GLN A 127 16.56 9.28 10.65
N VAL A 128 16.69 8.28 9.77
CA VAL A 128 15.66 7.92 8.79
C VAL A 128 15.15 6.51 9.11
N ILE A 129 13.83 6.37 9.25
CA ILE A 129 13.16 5.09 9.53
C ILE A 129 12.20 4.81 8.37
N GLY A 130 12.48 3.76 7.60
CA GLY A 130 11.58 3.27 6.55
C GLY A 130 10.75 2.09 7.04
N MET A 131 9.43 2.15 6.87
CA MET A 131 8.53 1.01 7.10
C MET A 131 7.92 0.63 5.77
N SER A 132 7.89 -0.66 5.44
CA SER A 132 7.43 -1.15 4.14
C SER A 132 6.74 -2.49 4.30
N ALA A 133 5.80 -2.79 3.39
CA ALA A 133 5.43 -4.17 3.11
C ALA A 133 6.64 -4.94 2.57
N THR A 134 6.55 -6.28 2.58
CA THR A 134 7.61 -7.14 2.07
C THR A 134 7.94 -6.81 0.62
N LEU A 135 9.22 -6.56 0.35
CA LEU A 135 9.76 -6.25 -0.96
C LEU A 135 10.92 -7.19 -1.27
N PRO A 136 11.17 -7.53 -2.55
CA PRO A 136 12.40 -8.18 -2.94
C PRO A 136 13.57 -7.18 -2.84
N ASN A 137 14.78 -7.69 -2.59
CA ASN A 137 16.04 -6.92 -2.61
C ASN A 137 16.08 -5.77 -1.59
N LEU A 138 15.64 -6.01 -0.35
CA LEU A 138 15.67 -5.03 0.74
C LEU A 138 17.07 -4.48 1.02
N ASP A 139 18.13 -5.24 0.71
CA ASP A 139 19.52 -4.76 0.84
C ASP A 139 19.79 -3.50 0.01
N ALA A 140 19.21 -3.39 -1.19
CA ALA A 140 19.36 -2.20 -2.02
C ALA A 140 18.64 -1.00 -1.40
N LEU A 141 17.50 -1.23 -0.74
CA LEU A 141 16.77 -0.20 -0.01
C LEU A 141 17.56 0.27 1.22
N ALA A 142 18.14 -0.67 1.98
CA ALA A 142 18.99 -0.39 3.13
C ALA A 142 20.23 0.41 2.73
N ARG A 143 20.95 -0.02 1.68
CA ARG A 143 22.08 0.73 1.10
C ARG A 143 21.69 2.13 0.66
N TRP A 144 20.54 2.27 -0.01
CA TRP A 144 20.03 3.57 -0.44
C TRP A 144 19.80 4.53 0.74
N LEU A 145 19.30 4.02 1.87
CA LEU A 145 19.08 4.79 3.09
C LEU A 145 20.35 4.99 3.95
N GLY A 146 21.53 4.84 3.35
CA GLY A 146 22.82 5.04 4.02
C GLY A 146 23.26 3.84 4.85
N ASP A 147 23.15 2.64 4.27
CA ASP A 147 23.46 1.36 4.93
C ASP A 147 22.66 1.16 6.23
N ALA A 148 21.37 1.50 6.18
CA ALA A 148 20.47 1.40 7.31
C ALA A 148 20.36 -0.04 7.82
N ALA A 149 20.22 -0.21 9.14
CA ALA A 149 19.94 -1.50 9.73
C ALA A 149 18.60 -2.05 9.21
N LEU A 150 18.61 -3.29 8.72
CA LEU A 150 17.44 -3.95 8.17
C LEU A 150 16.81 -4.89 9.22
N PHE A 151 15.49 -4.81 9.37
CA PHE A 151 14.69 -5.75 10.14
C PHE A 151 13.56 -6.27 9.26
N GLU A 152 13.49 -7.59 9.09
CA GLU A 152 12.45 -8.26 8.31
C GLU A 152 11.72 -9.27 9.19
N THR A 153 10.40 -9.33 9.06
CA THR A 153 9.57 -10.32 9.74
C THR A 153 8.31 -10.59 8.93
N ASP A 154 7.91 -11.86 8.85
CA ASP A 154 6.61 -12.29 8.34
C ASP A 154 5.58 -12.47 9.48
N PHE A 155 5.92 -12.03 10.70
CA PHE A 155 5.02 -12.15 11.86
C PHE A 155 3.72 -11.36 11.62
N ARG A 156 2.61 -12.09 11.68
CA ARG A 156 1.27 -11.53 11.61
C ARG A 156 0.47 -11.89 12.87
N PRO A 157 -0.01 -10.90 13.67
CA PRO A 157 -0.76 -11.18 14.89
C PRO A 157 -2.02 -12.03 14.69
N VAL A 158 -2.67 -11.88 13.53
CA VAL A 158 -3.82 -12.69 13.12
C VAL A 158 -3.47 -13.39 11.82
N PRO A 159 -3.39 -14.73 11.77
CA PRO A 159 -3.08 -15.47 10.55
C PRO A 159 -4.03 -15.12 9.40
N LEU A 160 -3.53 -15.15 8.16
CA LEU A 160 -4.31 -14.88 6.95
C LEU A 160 -4.51 -16.17 6.15
N ARG A 161 -5.75 -16.53 5.84
CA ARG A 161 -6.05 -17.58 4.85
C ARG A 161 -6.65 -16.97 3.60
N SER A 162 -5.92 -17.08 2.50
CA SER A 162 -6.35 -16.60 1.19
C SER A 162 -6.94 -17.74 0.36
N HIS A 163 -7.97 -17.43 -0.41
CA HIS A 163 -8.61 -18.36 -1.33
C HIS A 163 -8.85 -17.69 -2.67
N VAL A 164 -8.74 -18.45 -3.75
CA VAL A 164 -9.22 -18.04 -5.08
C VAL A 164 -10.55 -18.73 -5.35
N VAL A 165 -11.55 -17.98 -5.80
CA VAL A 165 -12.90 -18.48 -6.04
C VAL A 165 -13.17 -18.60 -7.53
N VAL A 166 -13.54 -19.80 -7.98
CA VAL A 166 -13.93 -20.12 -9.36
C VAL A 166 -15.31 -20.76 -9.33
N GLY A 167 -16.31 -20.07 -9.87
CA GLY A 167 -17.69 -20.52 -9.78
C GLY A 167 -18.16 -20.48 -8.32
N ASP A 168 -18.48 -21.64 -7.77
CA ASP A 168 -18.94 -21.87 -6.39
C ASP A 168 -17.88 -22.50 -5.48
N ARG A 169 -16.67 -22.72 -6.00
CA ARG A 169 -15.58 -23.37 -5.26
C ARG A 169 -14.52 -22.35 -4.87
N ALA A 170 -14.13 -22.37 -3.60
CA ALA A 170 -13.01 -21.63 -3.06
C ALA A 170 -11.80 -22.57 -2.88
N TYR A 171 -10.71 -22.26 -3.57
CA TYR A 171 -9.47 -23.02 -3.55
C TYR A 171 -8.51 -22.32 -2.59
N PRO A 172 -8.00 -23.02 -1.54
CA PRO A 172 -7.05 -22.41 -0.62
C PRO A 172 -5.74 -22.10 -1.34
N VAL A 173 -5.18 -20.93 -1.06
CA VAL A 173 -3.85 -20.54 -1.52
C VAL A 173 -2.87 -20.85 -0.40
N PRO A 174 -1.83 -21.67 -0.65
CA PRO A 174 -0.84 -22.03 0.37
C PRO A 174 -0.07 -20.80 0.89
N GLU A 175 0.44 -20.91 2.11
CA GLU A 175 1.32 -19.90 2.70
C GLU A 175 2.68 -19.87 1.99
N ARG A 176 3.34 -18.71 2.01
CA ARG A 176 4.53 -18.40 1.21
C ARG A 176 5.68 -19.41 1.37
N GLU A 177 5.89 -19.91 2.58
CA GLU A 177 6.94 -20.90 2.93
C GLU A 177 6.70 -22.29 2.30
N ALA A 178 5.45 -22.64 2.03
CA ALA A 178 5.12 -23.90 1.39
C ALA A 178 5.44 -23.90 -0.12
N ILE A 179 5.74 -22.73 -0.71
CA ILE A 179 5.78 -22.49 -2.16
C ILE A 179 7.16 -22.79 -2.76
N GLU A 180 8.25 -22.55 -2.02
CA GLU A 180 9.61 -22.94 -2.49
C GLU A 180 9.74 -24.46 -2.70
N PHE A 181 8.91 -25.24 -2.00
CA PHE A 181 8.82 -26.70 -2.16
C PHE A 181 7.90 -27.15 -3.31
N LEU A 182 7.13 -26.21 -3.85
CA LEU A 182 5.94 -26.40 -4.67
C LEU A 182 6.13 -25.80 -6.09
N ASP A 183 7.11 -24.90 -6.29
CA ASP A 183 7.61 -24.42 -7.60
C ASP A 183 7.95 -25.56 -8.60
N ALA A 184 8.09 -26.80 -8.11
CA ALA A 184 8.25 -28.00 -8.93
C ALA A 184 6.93 -28.57 -9.54
N HIS A 185 5.74 -28.26 -9.00
CA HIS A 185 4.46 -28.91 -9.37
C HIS A 185 3.18 -28.01 -9.38
N ASP A 186 3.24 -26.67 -9.24
CA ASP A 186 2.08 -25.88 -8.79
C ASP A 186 0.95 -25.48 -9.77
N ASP A 187 -0.22 -26.08 -9.59
CA ASP A 187 -1.54 -25.46 -9.83
C ASP A 187 -2.20 -25.12 -8.47
N PRO A 188 -2.48 -23.83 -8.15
CA PRO A 188 -3.22 -23.46 -6.92
C PRO A 188 -4.65 -24.05 -6.85
N LEU A 189 -5.16 -24.62 -7.94
CA LEU A 189 -6.41 -25.36 -7.96
C LEU A 189 -6.21 -26.86 -7.61
N ASP A 190 -4.97 -27.38 -7.63
CA ASP A 190 -4.61 -28.78 -7.34
C ASP A 190 -4.18 -29.03 -5.89
N ALA A 191 -4.06 -27.99 -5.05
CA ALA A 191 -3.62 -28.11 -3.64
C ALA A 191 -4.55 -28.95 -2.73
N GLY A 192 -5.60 -29.57 -3.26
CA GLY A 192 -6.62 -30.29 -2.49
C GLY A 192 -7.46 -29.35 -1.62
N GLY A 193 -8.63 -29.80 -1.17
CA GLY A 193 -9.40 -29.07 -0.16
C GLY A 193 -10.26 -27.89 -0.66
N ALA A 194 -10.62 -27.85 -1.94
CA ALA A 194 -11.57 -26.87 -2.46
C ALA A 194 -12.90 -26.90 -1.69
N ARG A 195 -13.27 -25.77 -1.11
CA ARG A 195 -14.49 -25.57 -0.32
C ARG A 195 -15.67 -25.18 -1.21
N ASP A 196 -16.80 -25.87 -1.08
CA ASP A 196 -18.08 -25.42 -1.66
C ASP A 196 -18.63 -24.25 -0.83
N LEU A 197 -18.75 -23.07 -1.45
CA LEU A 197 -19.23 -21.85 -0.80
C LEU A 197 -20.74 -21.86 -0.56
N LEU A 198 -21.49 -22.59 -1.38
CA LEU A 198 -22.96 -22.62 -1.35
C LEU A 198 -23.48 -23.84 -0.56
N ASN A 199 -22.70 -24.91 -0.46
CA ASN A 199 -22.97 -26.06 0.41
C ASN A 199 -21.75 -26.44 1.27
N PRO A 200 -21.45 -25.69 2.34
CA PRO A 200 -20.26 -25.93 3.18
C PRO A 200 -20.24 -27.31 3.86
N SER A 201 -21.41 -27.94 4.00
CA SER A 201 -21.59 -29.29 4.57
C SER A 201 -21.23 -30.42 3.60
N ALA A 202 -21.12 -30.14 2.30
CA ALA A 202 -20.71 -31.11 1.29
C ALA A 202 -19.18 -31.11 1.13
N SER A 203 -18.45 -31.57 2.15
CA SER A 203 -17.02 -31.85 2.02
C SER A 203 -16.78 -33.36 2.10
N ARG A 204 -16.07 -33.89 1.10
CA ARG A 204 -15.59 -35.30 0.88
C ARG A 204 -16.29 -36.15 -0.20
N SER A 205 -16.50 -35.63 -1.40
CA SER A 205 -16.58 -36.53 -2.57
C SER A 205 -15.48 -36.23 -3.58
N ASN A 206 -14.65 -37.26 -3.82
CA ASN A 206 -13.66 -37.31 -4.87
C ASN A 206 -14.32 -37.08 -6.23
N GLY A 207 -13.65 -36.26 -7.04
CA GLY A 207 -13.65 -36.31 -8.51
C GLY A 207 -14.95 -36.69 -9.19
N THR A 208 -15.83 -35.72 -9.42
CA THR A 208 -16.49 -35.56 -10.72
C THR A 208 -16.76 -34.07 -10.92
N THR A 209 -16.33 -33.54 -12.06
CA THR A 209 -16.73 -32.22 -12.56
C THR A 209 -18.24 -32.24 -12.85
N SER A 210 -19.08 -32.10 -11.81
CA SER A 210 -20.49 -31.81 -12.07
C SER A 210 -20.55 -30.40 -12.64
N SER A 211 -20.95 -30.29 -13.90
CA SER A 211 -21.22 -29.02 -14.57
C SER A 211 -21.98 -28.09 -13.62
N ALA A 212 -21.37 -26.94 -13.29
CA ALA A 212 -22.00 -25.92 -12.48
C ALA A 212 -23.41 -25.63 -13.05
N PRO A 213 -24.48 -25.68 -12.23
CA PRO A 213 -25.81 -25.43 -12.75
C PRO A 213 -25.86 -24.00 -13.31
N ALA A 214 -26.41 -23.90 -14.53
CA ALA A 214 -26.51 -22.66 -15.28
C ALA A 214 -27.27 -21.60 -14.47
N GLY A 215 -26.69 -20.40 -14.31
CA GLY A 215 -27.36 -19.25 -13.69
C GLY A 215 -26.71 -18.67 -12.42
N ARG A 216 -25.60 -19.23 -11.93
CA ARG A 216 -24.90 -18.72 -10.73
C ARG A 216 -23.96 -17.55 -11.04
N THR A 217 -24.02 -16.50 -10.23
CA THR A 217 -23.31 -15.24 -10.41
C THR A 217 -22.19 -15.04 -9.38
N GLU A 218 -21.24 -14.15 -9.68
CA GLU A 218 -20.21 -13.74 -8.72
C GLU A 218 -20.79 -13.09 -7.46
N LEU A 219 -21.97 -12.45 -7.60
CA LEU A 219 -22.71 -11.87 -6.48
C LEU A 219 -23.20 -12.94 -5.49
N ASP A 220 -23.59 -14.12 -5.96
CA ASP A 220 -24.04 -15.22 -5.09
C ASP A 220 -22.89 -15.71 -4.19
N ALA A 221 -21.64 -15.73 -4.70
CA ALA A 221 -20.46 -16.05 -3.90
C ALA A 221 -20.19 -14.97 -2.84
N VAL A 222 -20.29 -13.69 -3.20
CA VAL A 222 -20.14 -12.57 -2.24
C VAL A 222 -21.19 -12.68 -1.13
N GLU A 223 -22.45 -12.92 -1.49
CA GLU A 223 -23.54 -13.06 -0.52
C GLU A 223 -23.33 -14.24 0.42
N ALA A 224 -22.94 -15.41 -0.11
CA ALA A 224 -22.70 -16.59 0.71
C ALA A 224 -21.60 -16.35 1.75
N LEU A 225 -20.49 -15.74 1.32
CA LEU A 225 -19.37 -15.38 2.18
C LEU A 225 -19.74 -14.31 3.22
N ALA A 226 -20.54 -13.31 2.83
CA ALA A 226 -20.99 -12.26 3.73
C ALA A 226 -21.99 -12.79 4.76
N SER A 227 -22.97 -13.60 4.32
CA SER A 227 -23.97 -14.26 5.18
C SER A 227 -23.33 -15.17 6.21
N GLU A 228 -22.32 -15.95 5.80
CA GLU A 228 -21.56 -16.80 6.71
C GLU A 228 -20.87 -15.98 7.80
N THR A 229 -20.23 -14.87 7.43
CA THR A 229 -19.52 -14.01 8.39
C THR A 229 -20.50 -13.34 9.36
N ALA A 230 -21.63 -12.84 8.84
CA ALA A 230 -22.69 -12.25 9.66
C ALA A 230 -23.27 -13.26 10.67
N ARG A 231 -23.52 -14.51 10.24
CA ARG A 231 -24.02 -15.58 11.13
C ARG A 231 -23.03 -16.02 12.21
N ARG A 232 -21.72 -15.94 11.95
CA ARG A 232 -20.67 -16.26 12.95
C ARG A 232 -20.58 -15.22 14.06
N GLY A 233 -21.30 -14.11 13.95
CA GLY A 233 -21.43 -13.14 15.04
C GLY A 233 -20.29 -12.13 15.15
N GLY A 234 -19.56 -11.81 14.06
CA GLY A 234 -18.82 -10.54 14.05
C GLY A 234 -17.58 -10.39 13.17
N GLY A 235 -17.08 -9.15 13.24
CA GLY A 235 -15.81 -8.65 12.72
C GLY A 235 -15.84 -8.11 11.29
N GLY A 236 -17.01 -8.10 10.66
CA GLY A 236 -17.27 -7.37 9.42
C GLY A 236 -16.65 -7.97 8.16
N VAL A 237 -17.19 -7.55 7.01
CA VAL A 237 -16.79 -7.99 5.67
C VAL A 237 -16.49 -6.77 4.83
N ILE A 238 -15.30 -6.73 4.25
CA ILE A 238 -14.95 -5.75 3.22
C ILE A 238 -15.05 -6.43 1.87
N VAL A 239 -15.92 -5.90 1.01
CA VAL A 239 -16.06 -6.31 -0.39
C VAL A 239 -15.38 -5.27 -1.26
N PHE A 240 -14.28 -5.62 -1.92
CA PHE A 240 -13.63 -4.77 -2.90
C PHE A 240 -14.26 -4.94 -4.27
N CYS A 241 -14.68 -3.85 -4.90
CA CYS A 241 -15.22 -3.81 -6.26
C CYS A 241 -14.30 -2.99 -7.18
N ALA A 242 -14.31 -3.28 -8.48
CA ALA A 242 -13.43 -2.64 -9.45
C ALA A 242 -13.84 -1.18 -9.77
N ALA A 243 -15.09 -0.79 -9.57
CA ALA A 243 -15.60 0.55 -9.85
C ALA A 243 -16.60 1.08 -8.81
N ARG A 244 -16.78 2.42 -8.79
CA ARG A 244 -17.72 3.11 -7.88
C ARG A 244 -19.15 2.60 -8.04
N PHE A 245 -19.64 2.53 -9.28
CA PHE A 245 -20.98 2.05 -9.57
C PHE A 245 -21.19 0.59 -9.12
N GLN A 246 -20.14 -0.25 -9.20
CA GLN A 246 -20.22 -1.63 -8.71
C GLN A 246 -20.31 -1.69 -7.19
N CYS A 247 -19.65 -0.78 -6.46
CA CYS A 247 -19.78 -0.72 -5.00
C CYS A 247 -21.24 -0.48 -4.60
N GLU A 248 -21.89 0.49 -5.25
CA GLU A 248 -23.29 0.80 -5.01
C GLU A 248 -24.20 -0.37 -5.40
N MET A 249 -24.03 -0.93 -6.60
CA MET A 249 -24.84 -2.05 -7.10
C MET A 249 -24.73 -3.28 -6.19
N VAL A 250 -23.52 -3.67 -5.80
CA VAL A 250 -23.28 -4.82 -4.93
C VAL A 250 -23.85 -4.56 -3.54
N ALA A 251 -23.63 -3.38 -2.96
CA ALA A 251 -24.19 -3.03 -1.65
C ALA A 251 -25.73 -3.05 -1.63
N ARG A 252 -26.38 -2.48 -2.66
CA ARG A 252 -27.84 -2.51 -2.81
C ARG A 252 -28.38 -3.93 -2.95
N ALA A 253 -27.71 -4.76 -3.73
CA ALA A 253 -28.12 -6.15 -3.91
C ALA A 253 -27.92 -6.98 -2.62
N LEU A 254 -26.79 -6.77 -1.92
CA LEU A 254 -26.52 -7.43 -0.65
C LEU A 254 -27.49 -6.98 0.44
N SER A 255 -27.85 -5.70 0.53
CA SER A 255 -28.80 -5.22 1.54
C SER A 255 -30.22 -5.78 1.37
N GLN A 256 -30.57 -6.28 0.19
CA GLN A 256 -31.85 -6.96 -0.05
C GLN A 256 -31.82 -8.45 0.32
N ARG A 257 -30.64 -9.08 0.25
CA ARG A 257 -30.49 -10.53 0.34
C ARG A 257 -29.91 -10.99 1.68
N LEU A 258 -29.02 -10.18 2.26
CA LEU A 258 -28.39 -10.45 3.54
C LEU A 258 -29.30 -10.12 4.70
N ARG A 259 -29.31 -11.00 5.70
CA ARG A 259 -29.83 -10.70 7.04
C ARG A 259 -28.64 -10.47 7.96
N VAL A 260 -28.46 -9.22 8.36
CA VAL A 260 -27.37 -8.81 9.26
C VAL A 260 -27.91 -8.78 10.70
N PRO A 261 -27.41 -9.62 11.63
CA PRO A 261 -27.85 -9.60 13.01
C PRO A 261 -27.61 -8.23 13.67
N GLY A 262 -28.65 -7.68 14.29
CA GLY A 262 -28.61 -6.36 14.94
C GLY A 262 -28.77 -5.17 13.99
N ALA A 263 -28.97 -5.40 12.69
CA ALA A 263 -29.27 -4.36 11.72
C ALA A 263 -30.77 -4.05 11.64
N ASP A 264 -31.29 -3.50 12.72
CA ASP A 264 -32.68 -3.05 12.83
C ASP A 264 -32.71 -1.71 13.59
N THR A 265 -33.14 -0.65 12.91
CA THR A 265 -33.17 0.71 13.48
C THR A 265 -34.20 0.88 14.58
N GLU A 266 -35.22 0.01 14.66
CA GLU A 266 -36.22 0.07 15.74
C GLU A 266 -35.64 -0.44 17.06
N THR A 267 -34.74 -1.42 16.99
CA THR A 267 -34.16 -2.09 18.17
C THR A 267 -32.72 -1.66 18.47
N ASN A 268 -32.02 -1.03 17.51
CA ASN A 268 -30.64 -0.59 17.64
C ASN A 268 -30.53 0.94 17.55
N ALA A 269 -30.58 1.62 18.70
CA ALA A 269 -30.52 3.09 18.77
C ALA A 269 -29.20 3.69 18.20
N PRO A 270 -28.00 3.11 18.46
CA PRO A 270 -26.77 3.55 17.79
C PRO A 270 -26.86 3.50 16.26
N LEU A 271 -27.43 2.44 15.70
CA LEU A 271 -27.64 2.31 14.26
C LEU A 271 -28.64 3.35 13.75
N ALA A 272 -29.75 3.56 14.46
CA ALA A 272 -30.75 4.56 14.09
C ALA A 272 -30.14 5.98 14.02
N SER A 273 -29.35 6.36 15.01
CA SER A 273 -28.64 7.65 15.02
C SER A 273 -27.64 7.76 13.86
N LEU A 274 -26.90 6.69 13.57
CA LEU A 274 -25.95 6.67 12.45
C LEU A 274 -26.66 6.83 11.11
N VAL A 275 -27.77 6.13 10.90
CA VAL A 275 -28.56 6.20 9.66
C VAL A 275 -29.11 7.61 9.45
N GLU A 276 -29.58 8.26 10.51
CA GLU A 276 -30.09 9.63 10.43
C GLU A 276 -28.99 10.65 10.10
N ASP A 277 -27.81 10.51 10.71
CA ASP A 277 -26.64 11.31 10.34
C ASP A 277 -26.26 11.12 8.87
N ILE A 278 -26.29 9.88 8.36
CA ILE A 278 -26.02 9.58 6.94
C ILE A 278 -27.04 10.27 6.05
N ARG A 279 -28.34 10.13 6.34
CA ARG A 279 -29.43 10.78 5.57
C ARG A 279 -29.23 12.28 5.49
N ARG A 280 -28.95 12.92 6.62
CA ARG A 280 -28.74 14.38 6.69
C ARG A 280 -27.58 14.84 5.80
N VAL A 281 -26.49 14.08 5.75
CA VAL A 281 -25.29 14.45 4.99
C VAL A 281 -25.44 14.17 3.50
N THR A 282 -26.10 13.07 3.13
CA THR A 282 -26.28 12.71 1.71
C THR A 282 -27.48 13.38 1.07
N GLY A 283 -28.43 13.89 1.87
CA GLY A 283 -29.71 14.38 1.38
C GLY A 283 -30.63 13.25 0.93
N ASP A 284 -30.44 12.02 1.46
CA ASP A 284 -31.28 10.88 1.12
C ASP A 284 -32.70 11.13 1.65
N GLU A 285 -33.66 11.38 0.76
CA GLU A 285 -35.07 11.31 1.13
C GLU A 285 -35.47 9.84 1.30
N PRO A 286 -36.29 9.49 2.32
CA PRO A 286 -36.83 8.15 2.44
C PRO A 286 -37.55 7.79 1.15
N THR A 287 -37.30 6.61 0.58
CA THR A 287 -38.19 6.09 -0.46
C THR A 287 -39.57 5.91 0.15
N VAL A 288 -40.43 6.92 0.00
CA VAL A 288 -41.83 6.84 0.40
C VAL A 288 -42.40 5.67 -0.37
N ASN A 289 -42.99 4.70 0.36
CA ASN A 289 -43.79 3.63 -0.22
C ASN A 289 -44.85 4.28 -1.12
N ARG A 290 -44.56 4.41 -2.42
CA ARG A 290 -45.57 4.65 -3.43
C ARG A 290 -46.41 3.38 -3.43
N SER A 291 -47.53 3.44 -2.73
CA SER A 291 -48.62 2.48 -2.77
C SER A 291 -49.33 2.52 -4.13
N ASP A 292 -48.57 2.57 -5.21
CA ASP A 292 -49.07 2.34 -6.56
C ASP A 292 -48.82 0.86 -6.85
N SER A 293 -49.92 0.12 -7.01
CA SER A 293 -50.01 -1.29 -7.38
C SER A 293 -49.43 -1.63 -8.76
N THR A 294 -48.63 -0.72 -9.33
CA THR A 294 -47.87 -0.85 -10.59
C THR A 294 -46.37 -0.70 -10.41
N ALA A 295 -45.85 -0.69 -9.16
CA ALA A 295 -44.42 -0.63 -8.85
C ALA A 295 -43.66 -1.78 -9.55
N ASN A 296 -43.06 -1.45 -10.68
CA ASN A 296 -42.14 -2.31 -11.41
C ASN A 296 -41.06 -2.81 -10.45
N ARG A 297 -40.71 -4.11 -10.50
CA ARG A 297 -39.61 -4.70 -9.69
C ARG A 297 -38.28 -3.93 -9.80
N ALA A 298 -38.12 -3.09 -10.82
CA ALA A 298 -36.98 -2.19 -11.02
C ALA A 298 -36.84 -1.10 -9.95
N ASP A 299 -37.92 -0.55 -9.36
CA ASP A 299 -37.84 0.56 -8.40
C ASP A 299 -37.32 0.12 -7.03
N SER A 300 -37.49 -1.16 -6.69
CA SER A 300 -36.94 -1.76 -5.46
C SER A 300 -35.40 -1.80 -5.41
N THR A 301 -34.74 -1.59 -6.55
CA THR A 301 -33.28 -1.71 -6.69
C THR A 301 -32.50 -0.43 -6.40
N ASN A 302 -33.18 0.70 -6.21
CA ASN A 302 -32.52 1.99 -6.08
C ASN A 302 -32.44 2.48 -4.62
N LYS A 303 -32.06 1.57 -3.70
CA LYS A 303 -31.90 1.92 -2.29
C LYS A 303 -30.83 2.99 -2.10
N THR A 304 -31.09 3.92 -1.20
CA THR A 304 -30.15 4.98 -0.81
C THR A 304 -29.03 4.44 0.10
N LEU A 305 -28.02 5.26 0.40
CA LEU A 305 -26.91 4.85 1.27
C LEU A 305 -27.43 4.58 2.69
N ALA A 306 -28.30 5.46 3.18
CA ALA A 306 -28.95 5.33 4.47
C ALA A 306 -29.82 4.07 4.58
N GLU A 307 -30.58 3.74 3.53
CA GLU A 307 -31.44 2.54 3.50
C GLU A 307 -30.65 1.24 3.45
N CYS A 308 -29.49 1.24 2.80
CA CYS A 308 -28.60 0.10 2.89
C CYS A 308 -27.97 0.04 4.30
N ALA A 309 -27.53 1.17 4.84
CA ALA A 309 -26.88 1.23 6.14
C ALA A 309 -27.81 0.76 7.27
N SER A 310 -29.11 1.06 7.22
CA SER A 310 -30.11 0.54 8.18
C SER A 310 -30.22 -0.98 8.16
N LEU A 311 -29.77 -1.63 7.09
CA LEU A 311 -29.71 -3.10 6.93
C LEU A 311 -28.30 -3.64 7.15
N GLY A 312 -27.40 -2.83 7.72
CA GLY A 312 -26.05 -3.24 8.10
C GLY A 312 -25.07 -3.37 6.92
N VAL A 313 -25.43 -2.84 5.74
CA VAL A 313 -24.62 -2.89 4.51
C VAL A 313 -24.41 -1.46 3.99
N ALA A 314 -23.19 -1.08 3.60
CA ALA A 314 -22.95 0.24 3.02
C ALA A 314 -21.94 0.16 1.85
N TRP A 315 -21.78 1.26 1.13
CA TRP A 315 -20.68 1.43 0.18
C TRP A 315 -19.74 2.57 0.58
N HIS A 316 -18.50 2.49 0.12
CA HIS A 316 -17.46 3.49 0.37
C HIS A 316 -16.60 3.73 -0.88
N HIS A 317 -16.58 4.96 -1.37
CA HIS A 317 -15.69 5.37 -2.45
C HIS A 317 -15.51 6.89 -2.48
N ALA A 318 -14.53 7.37 -3.24
CA ALA A 318 -14.20 8.78 -3.37
C ALA A 318 -15.35 9.69 -3.89
N GLY A 319 -16.40 9.14 -4.50
CA GLY A 319 -17.59 9.89 -4.90
C GLY A 319 -18.52 10.28 -3.76
N LEU A 320 -18.36 9.71 -2.55
CA LEU A 320 -19.15 10.08 -1.39
C LEU A 320 -18.62 11.36 -0.75
N HIS A 321 -19.54 12.14 -0.16
CA HIS A 321 -19.19 13.28 0.68
C HIS A 321 -18.18 12.85 1.77
N PRO A 322 -17.12 13.62 2.07
CA PRO A 322 -16.11 13.24 3.07
C PRO A 322 -16.70 12.89 4.44
N GLU A 323 -17.74 13.61 4.85
CA GLU A 323 -18.44 13.35 6.11
C GLU A 323 -19.21 12.02 6.06
N ALA A 324 -19.90 11.71 4.94
CA ALA A 324 -20.57 10.42 4.76
C ALA A 324 -19.58 9.24 4.81
N ARG A 325 -18.39 9.40 4.21
CA ARG A 325 -17.31 8.40 4.34
C ARG A 325 -16.90 8.17 5.79
N THR A 326 -16.73 9.24 6.55
CA THR A 326 -16.38 9.18 7.98
C THR A 326 -17.46 8.46 8.80
N LEU A 327 -18.74 8.71 8.49
CA LEU A 327 -19.88 8.04 9.13
C LEU A 327 -19.89 6.53 8.81
N VAL A 328 -19.70 6.14 7.55
CA VAL A 328 -19.62 4.72 7.15
C VAL A 328 -18.44 4.02 7.83
N GLU A 329 -17.27 4.66 7.89
CA GLU A 329 -16.08 4.14 8.58
C GLU A 329 -16.32 3.97 10.08
N ARG A 330 -16.98 4.93 10.72
CA ARG A 330 -17.40 4.86 12.13
C ARG A 330 -18.36 3.70 12.35
N GLY A 331 -19.43 3.63 11.55
CA GLY A 331 -20.43 2.57 11.64
C GLY A 331 -19.85 1.16 11.48
N PHE A 332 -18.86 0.99 10.62
CA PHE A 332 -18.18 -0.29 10.47
C PHE A 332 -17.26 -0.63 11.65
N ARG A 333 -16.52 0.35 12.16
CA ARG A 333 -15.64 0.16 13.34
C ARG A 333 -16.44 -0.24 14.58
N GLU A 334 -17.62 0.34 14.74
CA GLU A 334 -18.59 0.11 15.82
C GLU A 334 -19.49 -1.12 15.57
N ASN A 335 -19.34 -1.82 14.44
CA ASN A 335 -20.12 -3.00 14.05
C ASN A 335 -21.63 -2.75 13.83
N SER A 336 -22.05 -1.48 13.73
CA SER A 336 -23.39 -1.07 13.28
C SER A 336 -23.59 -1.37 11.78
N ILE A 337 -22.50 -1.27 11.00
CA ILE A 337 -22.42 -1.72 9.61
C ILE A 337 -21.49 -2.95 9.59
N GLN A 338 -21.97 -4.08 9.10
CA GLN A 338 -21.17 -5.31 9.05
C GLN A 338 -20.58 -5.58 7.67
N VAL A 339 -21.12 -4.97 6.61
CA VAL A 339 -20.61 -5.17 5.24
C VAL A 339 -20.36 -3.84 4.57
N ILE A 340 -19.14 -3.61 4.08
CA ILE A 340 -18.80 -2.45 3.24
C ILE A 340 -18.39 -2.91 1.85
N CYS A 341 -19.01 -2.36 0.81
CA CYS A 341 -18.57 -2.49 -0.57
C CYS A 341 -17.74 -1.26 -0.97
N CYS A 342 -16.49 -1.42 -1.41
CA CYS A 342 -15.59 -0.30 -1.60
C CYS A 342 -14.65 -0.46 -2.81
N THR A 343 -14.09 0.65 -3.28
CA THR A 343 -13.07 0.63 -4.32
C THR A 343 -11.69 0.30 -3.76
N THR A 344 -10.75 -0.09 -4.63
CA THR A 344 -9.34 -0.37 -4.32
C THR A 344 -8.66 0.76 -3.53
N THR A 345 -9.08 2.01 -3.69
CA THR A 345 -8.56 3.18 -2.96
C THR A 345 -8.70 3.07 -1.44
N MET A 346 -9.65 2.27 -0.93
CA MET A 346 -9.76 2.02 0.50
C MET A 346 -8.63 1.12 1.01
N ALA A 347 -7.96 0.36 0.13
CA ALA A 347 -6.90 -0.58 0.47
C ALA A 347 -5.68 0.09 1.15
N THR A 348 -5.41 1.36 0.84
CA THR A 348 -4.21 2.09 1.28
C THR A 348 -4.49 3.30 2.18
N GLY A 349 -5.76 3.62 2.47
CA GLY A 349 -6.12 4.95 3.00
C GLY A 349 -6.76 5.00 4.38
N VAL A 350 -7.25 3.89 4.93
CA VAL A 350 -7.99 3.87 6.21
C VAL A 350 -7.70 2.58 6.97
N ASN A 351 -7.43 2.66 8.27
CA ASN A 351 -7.29 1.45 9.11
C ASN A 351 -8.68 0.91 9.50
N LEU A 352 -9.29 0.14 8.58
CA LEU A 352 -10.52 -0.62 8.79
C LEU A 352 -10.21 -2.12 8.63
N PRO A 353 -9.82 -2.81 9.71
CA PRO A 353 -9.65 -4.25 9.69
C PRO A 353 -11.00 -4.96 9.71
N ALA A 354 -11.12 -6.04 8.95
CA ALA A 354 -12.32 -6.86 8.85
C ALA A 354 -11.98 -8.33 9.13
N SER A 355 -12.92 -9.16 9.61
CA SER A 355 -12.69 -10.61 9.73
C SER A 355 -12.49 -11.24 8.36
N ARG A 356 -13.22 -10.74 7.36
CA ARG A 356 -13.19 -11.27 6.00
C ARG A 356 -13.06 -10.18 4.94
N VAL A 357 -12.23 -10.44 3.95
CA VAL A 357 -12.13 -9.65 2.72
C VAL A 357 -12.64 -10.49 1.56
N VAL A 358 -13.44 -9.89 0.69
CA VAL A 358 -13.91 -10.48 -0.57
C VAL A 358 -13.55 -9.53 -1.70
N ILE A 359 -12.84 -10.00 -2.72
CA ILE A 359 -12.52 -9.20 -3.92
C ILE A 359 -13.47 -9.63 -5.02
N HIS A 360 -14.44 -8.77 -5.31
CA HIS A 360 -15.47 -8.96 -6.31
C HIS A 360 -14.98 -8.43 -7.66
N GLY A 361 -14.53 -9.35 -8.51
CA GLY A 361 -13.93 -9.04 -9.81
C GLY A 361 -12.53 -8.48 -9.65
N ALA A 362 -11.52 -9.36 -9.61
CA ALA A 362 -10.12 -9.01 -9.41
C ALA A 362 -9.44 -8.35 -10.65
N TYR A 363 -10.07 -7.33 -11.23
CA TYR A 363 -9.56 -6.55 -12.36
C TYR A 363 -9.65 -5.03 -12.15
N GLN A 364 -8.92 -4.28 -12.96
CA GLN A 364 -8.92 -2.83 -13.06
C GLN A 364 -9.42 -2.41 -14.44
N TYR A 365 -10.40 -1.49 -14.45
CA TYR A 365 -10.95 -0.94 -15.68
C TYR A 365 -9.88 -0.19 -16.49
N ARG A 366 -9.66 -0.63 -17.73
CA ARG A 366 -8.82 0.09 -18.72
C ARG A 366 -9.70 0.97 -19.60
N LYS A 367 -9.28 2.22 -19.81
CA LYS A 367 -9.88 3.08 -20.84
C LYS A 367 -9.33 2.70 -22.21
N GLY A 368 -10.20 2.41 -23.18
CA GLY A 368 -9.82 2.26 -24.59
C GLY A 368 -9.22 0.92 -25.03
N GLY A 369 -9.39 -0.17 -24.26
CA GLY A 369 -8.93 -1.52 -24.61
C GLY A 369 -10.04 -2.58 -24.65
N ARG A 370 -9.78 -3.73 -25.28
CA ARG A 370 -10.63 -4.92 -25.12
C ARG A 370 -10.30 -5.59 -23.78
N GLY A 371 -11.22 -5.52 -22.83
CA GLY A 371 -11.06 -6.14 -21.50
C GLY A 371 -10.35 -5.26 -20.46
N HIS A 372 -10.19 -5.82 -19.27
CA HIS A 372 -9.66 -5.18 -18.07
C HIS A 372 -8.33 -5.81 -17.64
N ALA A 373 -7.42 -5.05 -17.07
CA ALA A 373 -6.17 -5.61 -16.54
C ALA A 373 -6.47 -6.34 -15.22
N LEU A 374 -5.85 -7.49 -14.96
CA LEU A 374 -5.93 -8.07 -13.62
C LEU A 374 -5.24 -7.17 -12.58
N ILE A 375 -5.75 -7.16 -11.34
CA ILE A 375 -5.13 -6.46 -10.21
C ILE A 375 -3.71 -7.00 -9.99
N GLY A 376 -2.73 -6.11 -9.83
CA GLY A 376 -1.33 -6.49 -9.59
C GLY A 376 -1.09 -7.07 -8.19
N SER A 377 0.02 -7.80 -7.99
CA SER A 377 0.35 -8.48 -6.72
C SER A 377 0.29 -7.54 -5.52
N ARG A 378 0.87 -6.34 -5.63
CA ARG A 378 0.88 -5.32 -4.56
C ARG A 378 -0.52 -4.92 -4.12
N ASP A 379 -1.35 -4.47 -5.06
CA ASP A 379 -2.71 -4.02 -4.77
C ASP A 379 -3.55 -5.16 -4.18
N LEU A 380 -3.35 -6.39 -4.69
CA LEU A 380 -4.03 -7.57 -4.21
C LEU A 380 -3.65 -7.89 -2.76
N GLN A 381 -2.36 -7.83 -2.43
CA GLN A 381 -1.83 -8.03 -1.08
C GLN A 381 -2.32 -6.96 -0.09
N GLN A 382 -2.36 -5.69 -0.52
CA GLN A 382 -2.92 -4.59 0.28
C GLN A 382 -4.41 -4.80 0.60
N MET A 383 -5.17 -5.34 -0.36
CA MET A 383 -6.58 -5.68 -0.14
C MET A 383 -6.74 -6.83 0.86
N VAL A 384 -6.09 -7.98 0.61
CA VAL A 384 -6.25 -9.17 1.47
C VAL A 384 -5.65 -8.96 2.86
N GLY A 385 -4.62 -8.11 2.98
CA GLY A 385 -3.98 -7.75 4.24
C GLY A 385 -4.93 -7.11 5.27
N ARG A 386 -6.11 -6.65 4.84
CA ARG A 386 -7.17 -6.11 5.72
C ARG A 386 -8.00 -7.18 6.43
N ALA A 387 -7.88 -8.44 6.01
CA ALA A 387 -8.59 -9.54 6.64
C ALA A 387 -7.84 -10.01 7.90
N GLY A 388 -8.50 -10.05 9.05
CA GLY A 388 -7.90 -10.36 10.34
C GLY A 388 -7.77 -9.10 11.18
N ARG A 389 -8.65 -8.95 12.17
CA ARG A 389 -8.66 -7.83 13.11
C ARG A 389 -8.06 -8.30 14.44
N ALA A 390 -6.87 -7.79 14.79
CA ALA A 390 -6.22 -8.09 16.06
C ALA A 390 -7.15 -7.75 17.23
N GLY A 391 -7.32 -8.71 18.15
CA GLY A 391 -8.23 -8.60 19.29
C GLY A 391 -9.72 -8.88 19.00
N PHE A 392 -10.12 -9.14 17.74
CA PHE A 392 -11.51 -9.41 17.36
C PHE A 392 -11.69 -10.73 16.60
N ALA A 393 -10.68 -11.14 15.83
CA ALA A 393 -10.69 -12.39 15.08
C ALA A 393 -9.44 -13.21 15.37
N THR A 394 -9.58 -14.53 15.46
CA THR A 394 -8.47 -15.48 15.57
C THR A 394 -7.86 -15.85 14.22
N LEU A 395 -8.58 -15.53 13.13
CA LEU A 395 -8.20 -15.83 11.77
C LEU A 395 -8.78 -14.77 10.84
N GLY A 396 -7.98 -14.25 9.91
CA GLY A 396 -8.43 -13.45 8.79
C GLY A 396 -8.64 -14.33 7.56
N GLU A 397 -9.75 -14.14 6.86
CA GLU A 397 -10.01 -14.87 5.60
C GLU A 397 -10.14 -13.91 4.42
N ALA A 398 -9.48 -14.22 3.32
CA ALA A 398 -9.58 -13.47 2.07
C ALA A 398 -10.06 -14.37 0.93
N PHE A 399 -11.02 -13.90 0.15
CA PHE A 399 -11.58 -14.61 -1.00
C PHE A 399 -11.49 -13.74 -2.25
N VAL A 400 -10.74 -14.21 -3.26
CA VAL A 400 -10.52 -13.49 -4.51
C VAL A 400 -11.33 -14.15 -5.62
N ILE A 401 -12.40 -13.49 -6.07
CA ILE A 401 -13.27 -14.04 -7.11
C ILE A 401 -12.62 -13.83 -8.47
N ALA A 402 -12.33 -14.94 -9.17
CA ALA A 402 -11.75 -14.93 -10.50
C ALA A 402 -12.75 -14.33 -11.51
N PRO A 403 -12.38 -13.24 -12.21
CA PRO A 403 -13.21 -12.65 -13.26
C PRO A 403 -13.52 -13.61 -14.40
N LYS A 404 -14.49 -13.25 -15.25
CA LYS A 404 -14.74 -14.04 -16.46
C LYS A 404 -13.61 -13.85 -17.48
N PRO A 405 -13.20 -14.91 -18.22
CA PRO A 405 -12.18 -14.84 -19.26
C PRO A 405 -12.38 -13.79 -20.35
N ASN A 406 -13.62 -13.40 -20.63
CA ASN A 406 -13.98 -12.39 -21.64
C ASN A 406 -13.92 -10.95 -21.11
N GLU A 407 -13.84 -10.76 -19.79
CA GLU A 407 -13.75 -9.44 -19.14
C GLU A 407 -12.30 -8.97 -19.01
N ILE A 408 -11.31 -9.84 -19.22
CA ILE A 408 -9.90 -9.56 -18.94
C ILE A 408 -9.03 -9.48 -20.20
N ASP A 409 -7.99 -8.66 -20.09
CA ASP A 409 -6.91 -8.54 -21.06
C ASP A 409 -5.82 -9.58 -20.77
N TRP A 410 -5.78 -10.61 -21.62
CA TRP A 410 -4.83 -11.72 -21.52
C TRP A 410 -3.38 -11.32 -21.77
N CYS A 411 -3.09 -10.14 -22.32
CA CYS A 411 -1.73 -9.63 -22.44
C CYS A 411 -1.07 -9.39 -21.07
N SER A 412 -1.90 -9.19 -20.03
CA SER A 412 -1.43 -8.97 -18.65
C SER A 412 -1.23 -10.26 -17.85
N ILE A 413 -1.43 -11.43 -18.48
CA ILE A 413 -1.39 -12.75 -17.83
C ILE A 413 -0.25 -13.55 -18.46
N ARG A 414 0.61 -14.14 -17.62
CA ARG A 414 1.59 -15.12 -18.10
C ARG A 414 0.86 -16.42 -18.43
N VAL A 415 0.47 -16.56 -19.70
CA VAL A 415 -0.01 -17.83 -20.23
C VAL A 415 1.18 -18.54 -20.88
N PRO A 416 1.61 -19.70 -20.37
CA PRO A 416 2.71 -20.43 -21.00
C PRO A 416 2.34 -20.86 -22.42
N SER A 417 3.31 -20.87 -23.33
CA SER A 417 3.13 -21.22 -24.75
C SER A 417 2.73 -22.69 -24.98
N ASN A 418 2.74 -23.51 -23.93
CA ASN A 418 2.54 -24.96 -23.96
C ASN A 418 1.06 -25.40 -23.98
N GLY A 419 0.13 -24.54 -24.38
CA GLY A 419 -1.26 -24.92 -24.63
C GLY A 419 -2.22 -24.82 -23.45
N GLN A 420 -1.91 -24.06 -22.39
CA GLN A 420 -2.89 -23.84 -21.32
C GLN A 420 -4.13 -23.06 -21.81
N PRO A 421 -5.36 -23.49 -21.45
CA PRO A 421 -6.59 -22.85 -21.90
C PRO A 421 -6.73 -21.42 -21.33
N ARG A 422 -7.27 -20.51 -22.15
CA ARG A 422 -7.67 -19.16 -21.73
C ARG A 422 -9.04 -19.19 -21.05
N ASP A 423 -9.09 -19.79 -19.88
CA ASP A 423 -10.30 -20.04 -19.12
C ASP A 423 -10.24 -19.46 -17.71
N ARG A 424 -11.31 -19.64 -16.92
CA ARG A 424 -11.41 -19.09 -15.56
C ARG A 424 -10.40 -19.73 -14.61
N ALA A 425 -9.98 -20.97 -14.88
CA ALA A 425 -8.95 -21.65 -14.11
C ALA A 425 -7.57 -20.99 -14.34
N ALA A 426 -7.24 -20.61 -15.58
CA ALA A 426 -6.01 -19.88 -15.87
C ALA A 426 -5.95 -18.51 -15.17
N VAL A 427 -7.09 -17.81 -15.10
CA VAL A 427 -7.20 -16.57 -14.32
C VAL A 427 -6.96 -16.82 -12.84
N ALA A 428 -7.58 -17.88 -12.30
CA ALA A 428 -7.44 -18.25 -10.90
C ALA A 428 -5.99 -18.60 -10.54
N ARG A 429 -5.29 -19.31 -11.43
CA ARG A 429 -3.86 -19.62 -11.26
C ARG A 429 -3.00 -18.38 -11.19
N GLU A 430 -3.21 -17.44 -12.11
CA GLU A 430 -2.50 -16.16 -12.09
C GLU A 430 -2.80 -15.37 -10.81
N LEU A 431 -4.04 -15.34 -10.34
CA LEU A 431 -4.40 -14.68 -9.07
C LEU A 431 -3.75 -15.35 -7.86
N GLY A 432 -3.69 -16.69 -7.83
CA GLY A 432 -2.98 -17.45 -6.80
C GLY A 432 -1.50 -17.04 -6.72
N ARG A 433 -0.81 -16.99 -7.87
CA ARG A 433 0.59 -16.53 -7.95
C ARG A 433 0.76 -15.09 -7.47
N ARG A 434 -0.16 -14.19 -7.80
CA ARG A 434 -0.10 -12.77 -7.36
C ARG A 434 -0.31 -12.60 -5.86
N LEU A 435 -1.12 -13.45 -5.23
CA LEU A 435 -1.36 -13.40 -3.79
C LEU A 435 -0.08 -13.71 -2.98
N VAL A 436 0.72 -14.64 -3.48
CA VAL A 436 1.92 -15.18 -2.79
C VAL A 436 3.24 -14.58 -3.27
N SER A 437 3.19 -13.81 -4.36
CA SER A 437 4.36 -13.14 -4.94
C SER A 437 5.05 -12.24 -3.93
N SER A 438 6.38 -12.26 -3.88
CA SER A 438 7.20 -11.32 -3.09
C SER A 438 7.08 -9.85 -3.54
N GLY A 439 6.19 -9.54 -4.49
CA GLY A 439 6.10 -8.25 -5.16
C GLY A 439 7.06 -8.12 -6.34
N ASP A 440 6.97 -6.99 -7.04
CA ASP A 440 7.94 -6.64 -8.09
C ASP A 440 9.27 -6.23 -7.45
N ALA A 441 10.38 -6.59 -8.11
CA ALA A 441 11.72 -6.16 -7.71
C ALA A 441 11.78 -4.64 -7.55
N LEU A 442 12.47 -4.17 -6.51
CA LEU A 442 12.64 -2.75 -6.22
C LEU A 442 13.13 -2.01 -7.47
N SER A 443 12.40 -0.96 -7.85
CA SER A 443 12.70 -0.16 -9.03
C SER A 443 12.60 1.33 -8.73
N SER A 444 13.51 2.10 -9.32
CA SER A 444 13.48 3.57 -9.28
C SER A 444 12.47 4.10 -10.31
N ARG A 445 11.67 5.08 -9.89
CA ARG A 445 10.75 5.79 -10.81
C ARG A 445 11.48 6.82 -11.65
N ILE A 446 12.56 7.38 -11.12
CA ILE A 446 13.44 8.30 -11.85
C ILE A 446 13.99 7.62 -13.12
N ALA A 447 14.25 6.30 -13.10
CA ALA A 447 14.67 5.55 -14.30
C ALA A 447 13.69 5.66 -15.49
N LYS A 448 12.38 5.77 -15.20
CA LYS A 448 11.32 5.79 -16.22
C LYS A 448 10.91 7.21 -16.59
N GLU A 449 10.88 8.11 -15.61
CA GLU A 449 10.45 9.51 -15.78
C GLU A 449 11.60 10.43 -16.22
N GLY A 450 12.85 9.99 -16.03
CA GLY A 450 14.07 10.72 -16.33
C GLY A 450 14.51 11.69 -15.21
N MET A 451 15.75 12.15 -15.31
CA MET A 451 16.42 12.95 -14.25
C MET A 451 16.16 14.46 -14.29
N ARG A 452 15.31 14.97 -15.20
CA ARG A 452 15.13 16.42 -15.38
C ARG A 452 14.71 17.13 -14.09
N ARG A 453 13.69 16.59 -13.41
CA ARG A 453 13.20 17.15 -12.14
C ARG A 453 14.24 17.03 -11.03
N VAL A 454 14.99 15.93 -11.02
CA VAL A 454 16.02 15.64 -10.03
C VAL A 454 17.16 16.66 -10.11
N MET A 455 17.62 16.95 -11.33
CA MET A 455 18.68 17.93 -11.58
C MET A 455 18.18 19.36 -11.37
N LEU A 456 16.94 19.65 -11.75
CA LEU A 456 16.32 20.95 -11.49
C LEU A 456 16.29 21.26 -10.00
N ASP A 457 15.77 20.34 -9.19
CA ASP A 457 15.70 20.50 -7.74
C ASP A 457 17.10 20.64 -7.12
N ALA A 458 18.07 19.83 -7.57
CA ALA A 458 19.44 19.87 -7.06
C ALA A 458 20.09 21.25 -7.24
N VAL A 459 19.98 21.80 -8.46
CA VAL A 459 20.59 23.10 -8.79
C VAL A 459 19.77 24.25 -8.19
N ALA A 460 18.45 24.23 -8.31
CA ALA A 460 17.59 25.31 -7.83
C ALA A 460 17.60 25.44 -6.29
N CYS A 461 17.79 24.34 -5.57
CA CYS A 461 17.95 24.36 -4.11
C CYS A 461 19.39 24.64 -3.66
N GLY A 462 20.33 24.84 -4.59
CA GLY A 462 21.76 25.04 -4.28
C GLY A 462 22.45 23.80 -3.68
N LEU A 463 21.84 22.62 -3.79
CA LEU A 463 22.39 21.36 -3.24
C LEU A 463 23.58 20.83 -4.04
N ALA A 464 23.67 21.21 -5.32
CA ALA A 464 24.79 20.86 -6.19
C ALA A 464 25.01 21.90 -7.28
N ASN A 465 26.20 22.50 -7.29
CA ASN A 465 26.63 23.55 -8.21
C ASN A 465 27.92 23.18 -8.97
N THR A 466 28.64 22.14 -8.52
CA THR A 466 29.83 21.63 -9.20
C THR A 466 29.62 20.22 -9.75
N PRO A 467 30.36 19.77 -10.78
CA PRO A 467 30.28 18.39 -11.27
C PRO A 467 30.51 17.33 -10.18
N ARG A 468 31.37 17.63 -9.20
CA ARG A 468 31.62 16.75 -8.05
C ARG A 468 30.40 16.66 -7.13
N GLU A 469 29.75 17.78 -6.86
CA GLU A 469 28.51 17.82 -6.05
C GLU A 469 27.35 17.16 -6.77
N ILE A 470 27.21 17.35 -8.08
CA ILE A 470 26.20 16.67 -8.89
C ILE A 470 26.38 15.16 -8.79
N ARG A 471 27.61 14.67 -8.98
CA ARG A 471 27.92 13.24 -8.83
C ARG A 471 27.54 12.75 -7.43
N ARG A 472 27.87 13.51 -6.38
CA ARG A 472 27.54 13.17 -4.99
C ARG A 472 26.03 13.13 -4.77
N TYR A 473 25.29 14.14 -5.23
CA TYR A 473 23.83 14.21 -5.09
C TYR A 473 23.15 13.03 -5.80
N VAL A 474 23.53 12.79 -7.05
CA VAL A 474 22.97 11.72 -7.87
C VAL A 474 23.26 10.34 -7.28
N SER A 475 24.44 10.14 -6.66
CA SER A 475 24.78 8.88 -6.00
C SER A 475 23.87 8.53 -4.81
N ARG A 476 23.08 9.48 -4.30
CA ARG A 476 22.10 9.26 -3.20
C ARG A 476 20.69 8.95 -3.69
N THR A 477 20.49 8.82 -5.01
CA THR A 477 19.21 8.39 -5.57
C THR A 477 19.02 6.88 -5.43
N LEU A 478 17.78 6.41 -5.36
CA LEU A 478 17.49 4.97 -5.40
C LEU A 478 17.96 4.38 -6.74
N LEU A 479 17.86 5.16 -7.82
CA LEU A 479 18.41 4.79 -9.13
C LEU A 479 19.88 4.37 -9.05
N ALA A 480 20.72 5.14 -8.35
CA ALA A 480 22.14 4.84 -8.18
C ALA A 480 22.40 3.67 -7.22
N ALA A 481 21.52 3.42 -6.25
CA ALA A 481 21.64 2.24 -5.38
C ALA A 481 21.33 0.92 -6.12
N LEU A 482 20.50 1.00 -7.17
CA LEU A 482 20.03 -0.14 -7.96
C LEU A 482 20.86 -0.42 -9.22
N ASN A 483 21.65 0.53 -9.72
CA ASN A 483 22.33 0.43 -11.01
C ASN A 483 23.77 0.93 -10.90
N ASP A 484 24.62 0.48 -11.82
CA ASP A 484 25.96 1.06 -11.95
C ASP A 484 25.87 2.53 -12.38
N PHE A 485 26.70 3.37 -11.76
CA PHE A 485 26.68 4.81 -11.99
C PHE A 485 27.03 5.18 -13.44
N GLN A 486 27.99 4.48 -14.05
CA GLN A 486 28.46 4.81 -15.39
C GLN A 486 27.49 4.37 -16.48
N ASP A 487 26.75 3.30 -16.25
CA ASP A 487 25.91 2.69 -17.29
C ASP A 487 24.59 3.41 -17.50
N VAL A 488 23.97 3.92 -16.43
CA VAL A 488 22.61 4.50 -16.48
C VAL A 488 22.59 5.93 -15.95
N VAL A 489 23.27 6.16 -14.84
CA VAL A 489 23.06 7.33 -14.00
C VAL A 489 23.75 8.58 -14.56
N ALA A 490 24.99 8.44 -15.02
CA ALA A 490 25.78 9.56 -15.55
C ALA A 490 25.21 10.13 -16.86
N ALA A 491 24.77 9.25 -17.78
CA ALA A 491 24.22 9.65 -19.06
C ALA A 491 22.91 10.43 -18.90
N ASP A 492 22.01 9.94 -18.06
CA ASP A 492 20.72 10.58 -17.80
C ASP A 492 20.88 11.93 -17.07
N ALA A 493 21.79 12.02 -16.10
CA ALA A 493 22.09 13.26 -15.39
C ALA A 493 22.66 14.33 -16.35
N THR A 494 23.60 13.93 -17.20
CA THR A 494 24.22 14.80 -18.21
C THR A 494 23.18 15.30 -19.21
N ALA A 495 22.32 14.42 -19.71
CA ALA A 495 21.25 14.80 -20.63
C ALA A 495 20.24 15.78 -19.98
N ALA A 496 19.92 15.56 -18.70
CA ALA A 496 19.03 16.44 -17.92
C ALA A 496 19.64 17.83 -17.69
N LEU A 497 20.90 17.93 -17.29
CA LEU A 497 21.59 19.21 -17.11
C LEU A 497 21.70 19.98 -18.43
N ALA A 498 21.97 19.29 -19.54
CA ALA A 498 22.07 19.94 -20.85
C ALA A 498 20.70 20.46 -21.30
N TRP A 499 19.63 19.76 -20.94
CA TRP A 499 18.27 20.24 -21.14
C TRP A 499 17.96 21.49 -20.32
N LEU A 500 18.39 21.55 -19.05
CA LEU A 500 18.23 22.72 -18.20
C LEU A 500 19.01 23.94 -18.73
N ALA A 501 20.24 23.72 -19.20
CA ALA A 501 21.06 24.76 -19.80
C ALA A 501 20.43 25.34 -21.08
N ARG A 502 19.92 24.47 -21.97
CA ARG A 502 19.17 24.92 -23.16
C ARG A 502 17.88 25.67 -22.81
N GLY A 503 17.26 25.33 -21.68
CA GLY A 503 16.09 26.02 -21.15
C GLY A 503 16.40 27.36 -20.45
N GLY A 504 17.67 27.74 -20.33
CA GLY A 504 18.10 28.95 -19.62
C GLY A 504 17.94 28.89 -18.10
N VAL A 505 17.77 27.68 -17.55
CA VAL A 505 17.59 27.47 -16.10
C VAL A 505 18.94 27.43 -15.38
N THR A 506 19.97 26.91 -16.04
CA THR A 506 21.34 26.85 -15.52
C THR A 506 22.31 27.33 -16.59
N VAL A 507 23.50 27.75 -16.18
CA VAL A 507 24.63 27.92 -17.08
C VAL A 507 25.55 26.73 -16.83
N TRP A 508 25.88 25.99 -17.88
CA TRP A 508 26.82 24.88 -17.83
C TRP A 508 28.16 25.36 -18.34
#